data_AF-A0A2A8LMU8-F1
#
_entry.id   AF-A0A2A8LMU8-F1
#
_cell.length_a   1.000
_cell.length_b   1.000
_cell.length_c   1.000
_cell.angle_alpha   90.00
_cell.angle_beta   90.00
_cell.angle_gamma   90.00
#
_symmetry.space_group_name_H-M   'P 1'
#
loop_
_entity.id
_entity.type
_entity.pdbx_description
1 polymer ?
#
loop_
_entity_poly.entity_id
_entity_poly.type
_entity_poly.pdbx_seq_one_letter_code
_entity_poly.pdbx_strand_id
1 'polypeptide(L)'
;MARTPGLLGRKKSNFDPTDPYIPNEDSVVTKSGEDTPTFPPKNEQEQVNQQEQKTEQTPEKKKFKNQQGSIKISSQSKEELGALMKLTNTKYAHEIIDLLIHHYVENQLTPEQKRKFKLLTEI
;
A
#
# COMPACT_ATOMS: atom_id res chain seq x y z
N MET A 1 -36.25 44.29 -7.84
CA MET A 1 -35.49 43.66 -6.72
C MET A 1 -35.27 42.20 -7.09
N ALA A 2 -34.04 41.83 -7.50
CA ALA A 2 -33.72 40.45 -7.88
C ALA A 2 -33.40 39.64 -6.61
N ARG A 3 -34.20 38.60 -6.34
CA ARG A 3 -33.96 37.68 -5.22
C ARG A 3 -32.76 36.80 -5.58
N THR A 4 -31.62 37.01 -4.92
CA THR A 4 -30.49 36.07 -4.98
C THR A 4 -30.98 34.69 -4.50
N PRO A 5 -30.86 33.62 -5.30
CA PRO A 5 -31.28 32.30 -4.86
C PRO A 5 -30.32 31.85 -3.76
N GLY A 6 -30.82 31.81 -2.52
CA GLY A 6 -30.08 31.27 -1.38
C GLY A 6 -29.80 29.76 -1.53
N LEU A 7 -29.29 29.15 -0.46
CA LEU A 7 -28.93 27.72 -0.35
C LEU A 7 -30.03 26.71 -0.77
N LEU A 8 -31.24 27.15 -1.08
CA LEU A 8 -32.39 26.33 -1.48
C LEU A 8 -32.19 25.57 -2.81
N GLY A 9 -31.17 25.88 -3.61
CA GLY A 9 -30.91 25.23 -4.91
C GLY A 9 -29.82 24.14 -4.92
N ARG A 10 -29.24 23.76 -3.78
CA ARG A 10 -28.13 22.78 -3.77
C ARG A 10 -28.65 21.34 -3.81
N LYS A 11 -28.16 20.53 -4.76
CA LYS A 11 -28.32 19.06 -4.72
C LYS A 11 -27.73 18.53 -3.41
N LYS A 12 -28.47 17.67 -2.71
CA LYS A 12 -28.03 17.06 -1.43
C LYS A 12 -26.96 15.98 -1.61
N SER A 13 -26.80 15.48 -2.83
CA SER A 13 -25.99 14.31 -3.17
C SER A 13 -25.64 14.36 -4.65
N ASN A 14 -24.44 13.91 -5.02
CA ASN A 14 -24.05 13.65 -6.42
C ASN A 14 -24.39 12.21 -6.85
N PHE A 15 -25.01 11.43 -5.96
CA PHE A 15 -25.41 10.06 -6.20
C PHE A 15 -26.89 10.04 -6.62
N ASP A 16 -27.11 9.75 -7.90
CA ASP A 16 -28.40 9.51 -8.52
C ASP A 16 -28.41 8.00 -8.91
N PRO A 17 -28.92 7.08 -8.05
CA PRO A 17 -28.94 5.66 -8.38
C PRO A 17 -29.89 5.42 -9.54
N THR A 18 -29.33 5.13 -10.71
CA THR A 18 -30.09 4.93 -11.94
C THR A 18 -30.83 3.58 -11.95
N ASP A 19 -30.32 2.62 -11.17
CA ASP A 19 -30.85 1.26 -11.14
C ASP A 19 -31.47 0.95 -9.76
N PRO A 20 -32.66 0.35 -9.72
CA PRO A 20 -33.26 -0.10 -8.48
C PRO A 20 -32.34 -1.14 -7.82
N TYR A 21 -32.21 -1.05 -6.50
CA TYR A 21 -31.53 -2.08 -5.73
C TYR A 21 -32.29 -3.41 -5.95
N ILE A 22 -31.60 -4.40 -6.53
CA ILE A 22 -32.10 -5.77 -6.67
C ILE A 22 -31.54 -6.56 -5.47
N PRO A 23 -32.38 -6.94 -4.50
CA PRO A 23 -31.94 -7.83 -3.43
C PRO A 23 -31.55 -9.18 -4.04
N ASN A 24 -30.44 -9.76 -3.59
CA ASN A 24 -30.18 -11.17 -3.87
C ASN A 24 -31.28 -11.98 -3.16
N GLU A 25 -32.07 -12.74 -3.93
CA GLU A 25 -33.14 -13.62 -3.43
C GLU A 25 -32.60 -14.74 -2.52
N ASP A 26 -31.27 -14.92 -2.47
CA ASP A 26 -30.62 -15.83 -1.53
C ASP A 26 -30.31 -15.11 -0.21
N SER A 27 -31.17 -15.38 0.78
CA SER A 27 -31.07 -15.08 2.22
C SER A 27 -31.94 -13.94 2.73
N VAL A 28 -33.25 -14.02 2.48
CA VAL A 28 -34.21 -13.60 3.52
C VAL A 28 -34.16 -14.63 4.65
N VAL A 29 -33.27 -14.41 5.62
CA VAL A 29 -33.44 -14.96 6.97
C VAL A 29 -33.67 -13.78 7.91
N THR A 30 -34.93 -13.35 7.98
CA THR A 30 -35.45 -12.76 9.21
C THR A 30 -35.39 -13.81 10.30
N LYS A 31 -34.44 -13.73 11.23
CA LYS A 31 -34.65 -14.18 12.62
C LYS A 31 -33.89 -13.28 13.60
N SER A 32 -34.71 -12.59 14.38
CA SER A 32 -34.44 -12.10 15.72
C SER A 32 -33.73 -13.14 16.61
N GLY A 33 -32.80 -12.66 17.44
CA GLY A 33 -32.52 -13.20 18.77
C GLY A 33 -31.61 -14.43 18.86
N GLU A 34 -30.49 -14.23 19.57
CA GLU A 34 -29.71 -15.18 20.39
C GLU A 34 -28.93 -16.35 19.75
N ASP A 35 -27.62 -16.30 20.04
CA ASP A 35 -26.71 -17.38 20.46
C ASP A 35 -26.19 -18.46 19.47
N THR A 36 -24.99 -18.19 18.94
CA THR A 36 -23.80 -19.08 18.79
C THR A 36 -23.89 -20.40 17.97
N PRO A 37 -22.76 -21.07 17.63
CA PRO A 37 -22.31 -21.25 16.24
C PRO A 37 -22.42 -22.70 15.72
N THR A 38 -22.54 -22.93 14.41
CA THR A 38 -22.29 -24.26 13.81
C THR A 38 -21.93 -24.14 12.33
N PHE A 39 -20.72 -24.54 11.96
CA PHE A 39 -20.35 -24.95 10.59
C PHE A 39 -20.78 -26.41 10.37
N PRO A 40 -21.33 -26.79 9.20
CA PRO A 40 -20.72 -27.87 8.40
C PRO A 40 -21.07 -27.81 6.88
N PRO A 41 -20.65 -28.77 6.03
CA PRO A 41 -19.40 -29.53 5.97
C PRO A 41 -18.69 -29.38 4.61
N LYS A 42 -17.42 -29.79 4.56
CA LYS A 42 -16.58 -29.94 3.38
C LYS A 42 -16.75 -31.37 2.83
N ASN A 43 -16.99 -31.55 1.52
CA ASN A 43 -16.32 -32.63 0.78
C ASN A 43 -16.27 -32.42 -0.73
N GLU A 44 -15.12 -32.84 -1.27
CA GLU A 44 -14.52 -32.59 -2.58
C GLU A 44 -15.07 -33.48 -3.69
N GLN A 45 -15.09 -33.01 -4.95
CA GLN A 45 -14.65 -33.79 -6.13
C GLN A 45 -14.04 -32.87 -7.20
N GLU A 46 -13.01 -33.39 -7.85
CA GLU A 46 -11.90 -32.72 -8.51
C GLU A 46 -12.08 -32.40 -10.00
N GLN A 47 -11.42 -31.29 -10.38
CA GLN A 47 -10.63 -31.02 -11.59
C GLN A 47 -11.29 -31.11 -12.98
N VAL A 48 -11.12 -30.05 -13.78
CA VAL A 48 -10.18 -30.02 -14.93
C VAL A 48 -10.26 -28.67 -15.66
N ASN A 49 -9.12 -27.98 -15.66
CA ASN A 49 -8.55 -27.14 -16.73
C ASN A 49 -9.39 -26.01 -17.34
N GLN A 50 -9.04 -24.77 -16.97
CA GLN A 50 -8.57 -23.77 -17.94
C GLN A 50 -7.84 -22.65 -17.19
N GLN A 51 -6.51 -22.72 -17.21
CA GLN A 51 -5.64 -21.61 -16.91
C GLN A 51 -5.75 -20.58 -18.05
N GLU A 52 -6.72 -19.68 -17.97
CA GLU A 52 -6.54 -18.39 -18.60
C GLU A 52 -5.86 -17.48 -17.56
N GLN A 53 -4.56 -17.29 -17.77
CA GLN A 53 -3.76 -16.26 -17.13
C GLN A 53 -4.42 -14.92 -17.40
N LYS A 54 -5.33 -14.50 -16.51
CA LYS A 54 -5.69 -13.10 -16.40
C LYS A 54 -4.43 -12.42 -15.85
N THR A 55 -3.59 -11.93 -16.76
CA THR A 55 -2.57 -10.96 -16.44
C THR A 55 -3.34 -9.76 -15.89
N GLU A 56 -3.54 -9.73 -14.59
CA GLU A 56 -3.88 -8.50 -13.88
C GLU A 56 -2.66 -7.61 -14.08
N GLN A 57 -2.67 -6.89 -15.20
CA GLN A 57 -1.84 -5.72 -15.37
C GLN A 57 -2.23 -4.78 -14.25
N THR A 58 -1.45 -4.85 -13.18
CA THR A 58 -1.48 -3.89 -12.11
C THR A 58 -1.26 -2.55 -12.79
N PRO A 59 -2.18 -1.58 -12.66
CA PRO A 59 -2.01 -0.29 -13.31
C PRO A 59 -0.66 0.28 -12.88
N GLU A 60 0.17 0.67 -13.85
CA GLU A 60 1.47 1.29 -13.57
C GLU A 60 1.23 2.43 -12.59
N LYS A 61 1.64 2.22 -11.34
CA LYS A 61 1.42 3.19 -10.27
C LYS A 61 2.11 4.47 -10.70
N LYS A 62 1.30 5.50 -10.95
CA LYS A 62 1.75 6.83 -11.35
C LYS A 62 2.88 7.25 -10.41
N LYS A 63 4.09 7.40 -10.95
CA LYS A 63 5.27 7.74 -10.14
C LYS A 63 5.14 9.19 -9.69
N PHE A 64 4.67 9.39 -8.47
CA PHE A 64 4.60 10.70 -7.85
C PHE A 64 6.02 11.12 -7.43
N LYS A 65 6.56 12.22 -7.99
CA LYS A 65 7.89 12.76 -7.66
C LYS A 65 8.13 12.89 -6.15
N ASN A 66 7.09 13.26 -5.41
CA ASN A 66 7.09 13.37 -3.95
C ASN A 66 7.50 12.04 -3.26
N GLN A 67 7.04 10.89 -3.78
CA GLN A 67 7.31 9.59 -3.16
C GLN A 67 8.69 9.03 -3.51
N GLN A 68 9.35 9.55 -4.55
CA GLN A 68 10.65 9.05 -5.00
C GLN A 68 11.83 9.61 -4.20
N GLY A 69 11.64 10.74 -3.51
CA GLY A 69 12.70 11.41 -2.74
C GLY A 69 12.64 11.20 -1.22
N SER A 70 11.61 10.51 -0.71
CA SER A 70 11.44 10.32 0.74
C SER A 70 11.47 8.83 1.11
N ILE A 71 12.41 8.45 1.96
CA ILE A 71 12.47 7.11 2.55
C ILE A 71 11.75 7.15 3.90
N LYS A 72 10.73 6.31 4.07
CA LYS A 72 10.07 6.12 5.37
C LYS A 72 10.89 5.15 6.21
N ILE A 73 11.19 5.52 7.44
CA ILE A 73 11.94 4.71 8.42
C ILE A 73 11.14 4.59 9.72
N SER A 74 11.47 3.59 10.55
CA SER A 74 10.88 3.43 11.88
C SER A 74 11.25 4.62 12.79
N SER A 75 10.47 4.83 13.86
CA SER A 75 10.77 5.86 14.86
C SER A 75 12.13 5.64 15.52
N GLN A 76 12.43 4.41 15.90
CA GLN A 76 13.71 4.04 16.52
C GLN A 76 14.89 4.37 15.60
N SER A 77 14.84 3.94 14.32
CA SER A 77 15.92 4.21 13.38
C SER A 77 16.10 5.71 13.12
N LYS A 78 15.04 6.52 13.22
CA LYS A 78 15.13 7.98 13.11
C LYS A 78 15.90 8.59 14.29
N GLU A 79 15.69 8.09 15.50
CA GLU A 79 16.40 8.54 16.70
C GLU A 79 17.88 8.18 16.65
N GLU A 80 18.20 6.94 16.28
CA GLU A 80 19.58 6.46 16.09
C GLU A 80 20.30 7.27 15.00
N LEU A 81 19.63 7.52 13.87
CA LEU A 81 20.17 8.36 12.80
C LEU A 81 20.42 9.79 13.27
N GLY A 82 19.51 10.37 14.06
CA GLY A 82 19.69 11.69 14.65
C GLY A 82 20.86 11.75 15.65
N ALA A 83 21.08 10.69 16.43
CA ALA A 83 22.23 10.59 17.33
C ALA A 83 23.55 10.49 16.54
N LEU A 84 23.57 9.69 15.48
CA LEU A 84 24.71 9.57 14.56
C LEU A 84 25.05 10.91 13.90
N MET A 85 24.03 11.65 13.45
CA MET A 85 24.22 12.97 12.86
C MET A 85 24.87 13.95 13.85
N LYS A 86 24.43 13.94 15.11
CA LYS A 86 25.01 14.78 16.16
C LYS A 86 26.46 14.40 16.48
N LEU A 87 26.77 13.11 16.52
CA LEU A 87 28.12 12.63 16.84
C LEU A 87 29.12 12.95 15.74
N THR A 88 28.70 12.81 14.48
CA THR A 88 29.53 13.06 13.30
C THR A 88 29.50 14.52 12.84
N ASN A 89 28.70 15.37 13.49
CA ASN A 89 28.45 16.77 13.11
C ASN A 89 28.00 16.94 11.64
N THR A 90 27.26 15.98 11.11
CA THR A 90 26.72 16.04 9.75
C THR A 90 25.43 16.84 9.71
N LYS A 91 25.27 17.61 8.64
CA LYS A 91 24.08 18.46 8.46
C LYS A 91 22.94 17.68 7.81
N TYR A 92 23.25 16.69 7.00
CA TYR A 92 22.27 15.99 6.20
C TYR A 92 22.25 14.48 6.49
N ALA A 93 21.05 13.92 6.58
CA ALA A 93 20.86 12.50 6.83
C ALA A 93 21.42 11.60 5.71
N HIS A 94 21.42 12.07 4.46
CA HIS A 94 21.93 11.29 3.34
C HIS A 94 23.43 11.04 3.44
N GLU A 95 24.21 11.98 3.99
CA GLU A 95 25.66 11.80 4.20
C GLU A 95 25.95 10.61 5.11
N ILE A 96 25.15 10.45 6.17
CA ILE A 96 25.27 9.32 7.08
C ILE A 96 24.79 8.02 6.44
N ILE A 97 23.70 8.07 5.68
CA ILE A 97 23.21 6.90 4.95
C ILE A 97 24.27 6.42 3.95
N ASP A 98 24.88 7.33 3.18
CA ASP A 98 25.94 7.00 2.22
C ASP A 98 27.15 6.38 2.92
N LEU A 99 27.57 6.95 4.06
CA LEU A 99 28.67 6.40 4.86
C LEU A 99 28.35 4.97 5.35
N LEU A 100 27.13 4.75 5.85
CA LEU A 100 26.69 3.43 6.32
C LEU A 100 26.63 2.42 5.17
N ILE A 101 26.15 2.83 4.00
CA ILE A 101 26.13 1.99 2.79
C ILE A 101 27.56 1.61 2.40
N HIS A 102 28.48 2.58 2.30
CA HIS A 102 29.88 2.30 1.96
C HIS A 102 30.54 1.36 2.96
N HIS A 103 30.38 1.62 4.26
CA HIS A 103 30.94 0.77 5.31
C HIS A 103 30.39 -0.67 5.24
N TYR A 104 29.08 -0.83 5.01
CA TYR A 104 28.49 -2.16 4.86
C TYR A 104 28.99 -2.87 3.60
N VAL A 105 29.10 -2.15 2.48
CA VAL A 105 29.64 -2.67 1.21
C VAL A 105 31.07 -3.13 1.38
N GLU A 106 31.94 -2.34 1.99
CA GLU A 106 33.36 -2.67 2.10
C GLU A 106 33.62 -3.79 3.09
N ASN A 107 32.97 -3.77 4.26
CA ASN A 107 33.35 -4.61 5.39
C ASN A 107 32.52 -5.89 5.54
N GLN A 108 31.25 -5.91 5.11
CA GLN A 108 30.36 -7.06 5.36
C GLN A 108 30.02 -7.88 4.11
N LEU A 109 30.07 -7.30 2.92
CA LEU A 109 29.69 -8.00 1.70
C LEU A 109 30.84 -8.87 1.14
N THR A 110 30.49 -10.09 0.71
CA THR A 110 31.45 -10.96 0.01
C THR A 110 31.80 -10.39 -1.36
N PRO A 111 32.96 -10.76 -1.96
CA PRO A 111 33.36 -10.25 -3.28
C PRO A 111 32.31 -10.49 -4.38
N GLU A 112 31.57 -11.60 -4.33
CA GLU A 112 30.48 -11.89 -5.27
C GLU A 112 29.29 -10.97 -5.07
N GLN A 113 28.89 -10.72 -3.82
CA GLN A 113 27.79 -9.82 -3.51
C GLN A 113 28.14 -8.37 -3.84
N LYS A 114 29.40 -7.94 -3.64
CA LYS A 114 29.91 -6.63 -4.08
C LYS A 114 29.75 -6.44 -5.58
N ARG A 115 30.10 -7.45 -6.39
CA ARG A 115 29.91 -7.42 -7.85
C ARG A 115 28.43 -7.32 -8.23
N LYS A 116 27.56 -8.10 -7.57
CA LYS A 116 26.10 -8.02 -7.78
C LYS A 116 25.54 -6.64 -7.41
N PHE A 117 25.96 -6.09 -6.28
CA PHE A 117 25.57 -4.75 -5.85
C PHE A 117 25.94 -3.70 -6.90
N LYS A 118 27.18 -3.75 -7.42
CA LYS A 118 27.64 -2.84 -8.47
C LYS A 118 26.82 -2.95 -9.77
N LEU A 119 26.47 -4.17 -10.19
CA LEU A 119 25.61 -4.38 -11.36
C LEU A 119 24.18 -3.84 -11.18
N LEU A 120 23.67 -3.80 -9.95
CA LEU A 120 22.34 -3.26 -9.66
C LEU A 120 22.34 -1.73 -9.55
N THR A 121 23.50 -1.11 -9.33
CA THR A 121 23.63 0.35 -9.16
C THR A 121 24.16 1.08 -10.40
N GLU A 122 24.88 0.40 -11.29
CA GLU A 122 25.22 0.89 -12.64
C GLU A 122 23.99 0.82 -13.56
N ILE A 123 23.04 1.75 -13.37
CA ILE A 123 21.88 1.97 -14.27
C ILE A 123 22.03 3.31 -14.98
#